data_AF-A0A432FIH9-F1
#
_entry.id   AF-A0A432FIH9-F1
#
_cell.length_a   1.000
_cell.length_b   1.000
_cell.length_c   1.000
_cell.angle_alpha   90.00
_cell.angle_beta   90.00
_cell.angle_gamma   90.00
#
_symmetry.space_group_name_H-M   'P 1'
#
loop_
_entity.id
_entity.type
_entity.pdbx_description
1 polymer ?
#
loop_
_entity_poly.entity_id
_entity_poly.type
_entity_poly.pdbx_seq_one_letter_code
_entity_poly.pdbx_strand_id
1 'polypeptide(L)'
;MNYPLFAIAGLIVLGFSFSFAYAHTTIEVGPYEIEVGWQDEPPVVGILNSIAIDVREPGDVEGISMGITNAFKNLQASVFSGGASKVLDINTDPRPGHYYAKIIPTKIGSLEIKLEGEINGIEINVVIPVEDVESTSVLDFPATSGSSSGQ
;
A
#
# COMPACT_ATOMS: atom_id res chain seq x y z
N MET A 1 25.29 22.36 55.04
CA MET A 1 25.51 21.04 54.42
C MET A 1 24.44 20.86 53.37
N ASN A 2 24.81 20.42 52.16
CA ASN A 2 24.04 19.74 51.11
C ASN A 2 24.34 20.32 49.73
N TYR A 3 24.97 19.47 48.91
CA TYR A 3 25.63 19.74 47.63
C TYR A 3 24.62 19.93 46.49
N PRO A 4 24.85 20.84 45.51
CA PRO A 4 24.22 20.70 44.21
C PRO A 4 25.03 19.68 43.39
N LEU A 5 24.47 18.50 43.19
CA LEU A 5 25.01 17.50 42.26
C LEU A 5 24.82 18.02 40.83
N PHE A 6 25.91 18.20 40.09
CA PHE A 6 25.88 18.38 38.64
C PHE A 6 25.78 17.02 37.93
N ALA A 7 24.96 17.02 36.87
CA ALA A 7 25.10 16.32 35.59
C ALA A 7 24.97 14.78 35.51
N ILE A 8 24.12 14.37 34.56
CA ILE A 8 24.36 13.50 33.37
C ILE A 8 22.96 12.99 32.95
N ALA A 9 22.32 13.62 31.96
CA ALA A 9 22.44 13.30 30.53
C ALA A 9 22.07 11.84 30.22
N GLY A 10 20.91 11.67 29.60
CA GLY A 10 20.43 10.39 29.10
C GLY A 10 19.07 10.53 28.43
N LEU A 11 18.96 11.37 27.41
CA LEU A 11 17.81 11.34 26.50
C LEU A 11 17.94 10.06 25.66
N ILE A 12 17.35 8.97 26.13
CA ILE A 12 17.13 7.77 25.33
C ILE A 12 15.97 8.10 24.38
N VAL A 13 16.27 8.60 23.19
CA VAL A 13 15.33 8.56 22.07
C VAL A 13 15.41 7.15 21.50
N LEU A 14 14.60 6.24 22.04
CA LEU A 14 14.29 4.99 21.36
C LEU A 14 13.45 5.33 20.13
N GLY A 15 14.11 5.62 19.02
CA GLY A 15 13.50 5.72 17.71
C GLY A 15 13.09 4.32 17.24
N PHE A 16 12.01 3.78 17.80
CA PHE A 16 11.33 2.64 17.19
C PHE A 16 10.75 3.12 15.86
N SER A 17 11.49 2.90 14.78
CA SER A 17 10.97 3.02 13.43
C SER A 17 10.14 1.76 13.18
N PHE A 18 8.87 1.78 13.59
CA PHE A 18 7.92 0.78 13.14
C PHE A 18 7.65 1.06 11.66
N SER A 19 8.28 0.27 10.78
CA SER A 19 7.84 0.20 9.39
C SER A 19 6.57 -0.62 9.40
N PHE A 20 5.42 0.04 9.21
CA PHE A 20 4.18 -0.68 8.99
C PHE A 20 4.28 -1.32 7.60
N ALA A 21 4.43 -2.65 7.57
CA ALA A 21 4.19 -3.41 6.34
C ALA A 21 2.66 -3.47 6.18
N TYR A 22 2.13 -2.62 5.31
CA TYR A 22 0.73 -2.68 4.92
C TYR A 22 0.61 -3.74 3.85
N ALA A 23 0.15 -4.95 4.20
CA ALA A 23 -0.24 -5.95 3.20
C ALA A 23 -1.26 -5.29 2.26
N HIS A 24 -2.35 -4.78 2.84
CA HIS A 24 -3.21 -3.79 2.22
C HIS A 24 -3.42 -2.57 3.15
N THR A 25 -3.62 -1.38 2.55
CA THR A 25 -4.00 -0.16 3.27
C THR A 25 -5.48 0.11 3.05
N THR A 26 -6.24 0.13 4.15
CA THR A 26 -7.66 0.49 4.15
C THR A 26 -7.85 1.93 4.60
N ILE A 27 -8.65 2.68 3.83
CA ILE A 27 -9.06 4.04 4.16
C ILE A 27 -10.59 4.17 4.09
N GLU A 28 -11.12 5.17 4.77
CA GLU A 28 -12.55 5.52 4.70
C GLU A 28 -12.73 6.87 3.99
N VAL A 29 -13.63 6.92 3.00
CA VAL A 29 -14.01 8.15 2.29
C VAL A 29 -15.52 8.19 2.15
N GLY A 30 -16.16 9.05 2.94
CA GLY A 30 -17.62 9.08 3.01
C GLY A 30 -18.16 7.73 3.53
N PRO A 31 -19.10 7.08 2.82
CA PRO A 31 -19.59 5.75 3.19
C PRO A 31 -18.66 4.60 2.71
N TYR A 32 -17.62 4.92 1.94
CA TYR A 32 -16.78 3.90 1.32
C TYR A 32 -15.60 3.53 2.20
N GLU A 33 -15.37 2.23 2.30
CA GLU A 33 -14.10 1.66 2.74
C GLU A 33 -13.36 1.20 1.48
N ILE A 34 -12.19 1.79 1.26
CA ILE A 34 -11.34 1.53 0.10
C ILE A 34 -10.06 0.89 0.59
N GLU A 35 -9.79 -0.31 0.11
CA GLU A 35 -8.61 -1.09 0.45
C GLU A 35 -7.73 -1.23 -0.79
N VAL A 36 -6.45 -0.89 -0.65
CA VAL A 36 -5.48 -0.91 -1.77
C VAL A 36 -4.21 -1.62 -1.35
N GLY A 37 -3.72 -2.50 -2.21
CA GLY A 37 -2.47 -3.22 -1.97
C GLY A 37 -2.01 -4.05 -3.17
N TRP A 38 -1.18 -5.05 -2.91
CA TRP A 38 -0.67 -5.95 -3.94
C TRP A 38 -1.53 -7.21 -4.03
N GLN A 39 -1.74 -7.70 -5.24
CA GLN A 39 -2.47 -8.96 -5.44
C GLN A 39 -1.66 -10.17 -4.97
N ASP A 40 -0.38 -10.22 -5.34
CA ASP A 40 0.55 -11.28 -4.92
C ASP A 40 1.61 -10.68 -3.98
N GLU A 41 1.77 -11.26 -2.79
CA GLU A 41 2.68 -10.76 -1.75
C GLU A 41 3.80 -11.76 -1.41
N PRO A 42 5.05 -11.29 -1.17
CA PRO A 42 5.46 -9.89 -1.25
C PRO A 42 5.55 -9.42 -2.71
N PRO A 43 5.37 -8.11 -2.97
CA PRO A 43 5.63 -7.55 -4.29
C PRO A 43 7.11 -7.62 -4.64
N VAL A 44 7.48 -8.22 -5.78
CA VAL A 44 8.89 -8.39 -6.15
C VAL A 44 9.24 -7.61 -7.42
N VAL A 45 10.38 -6.93 -7.38
CA VAL A 45 10.90 -6.16 -8.51
C VAL A 45 11.07 -7.04 -9.76
N GLY A 46 10.60 -6.54 -10.90
CA GLY A 46 10.73 -7.21 -12.21
C GLY A 46 9.75 -8.35 -12.45
N ILE A 47 8.88 -8.69 -11.49
CA ILE A 47 7.85 -9.73 -11.64
C ILE A 47 6.49 -9.07 -11.90
N LEU A 48 5.72 -9.62 -12.84
CA LEU A 48 4.35 -9.16 -13.09
C LEU A 48 3.50 -9.38 -11.84
N ASN A 49 2.85 -8.33 -11.39
CA ASN A 49 1.91 -8.33 -10.28
C ASN A 49 0.71 -7.45 -10.65
N SER A 50 -0.21 -7.25 -9.72
CA SER A 50 -1.30 -6.29 -9.85
C SER A 50 -1.45 -5.46 -8.58
N ILE A 51 -1.84 -4.19 -8.74
CA ILE A 51 -2.42 -3.41 -7.66
C ILE A 51 -3.87 -3.88 -7.53
N ALA A 52 -4.25 -4.38 -6.35
CA ALA A 52 -5.61 -4.73 -5.98
C ALA A 52 -6.28 -3.52 -5.32
N ILE A 53 -7.54 -3.24 -5.70
CA ILE A 53 -8.33 -2.14 -5.17
C ILE A 53 -9.74 -2.68 -4.90
N ASP A 54 -10.11 -2.71 -3.62
CA ASP A 54 -11.42 -3.14 -3.17
C ASP A 54 -12.19 -1.92 -2.66
N VAL A 55 -13.39 -1.72 -3.19
CA VAL A 55 -14.28 -0.61 -2.83
C VAL A 55 -15.56 -1.19 -2.28
N ARG A 56 -15.84 -0.97 -0.99
CA ARG A 56 -17.02 -1.48 -0.30
C ARG A 56 -17.75 -0.39 0.48
N GLU A 57 -19.04 -0.58 0.69
CA GLU A 57 -19.88 0.24 1.57
C GLU A 57 -20.65 -0.64 2.56
N PRO A 58 -21.16 -0.10 3.67
CA PRO A 58 -22.07 -0.82 4.55
C PRO A 58 -23.29 -1.36 3.80
N GLY A 59 -23.61 -2.63 4.02
CA GLY A 59 -24.79 -3.28 3.49
C GLY A 59 -26.07 -2.98 4.28
N ASP A 60 -27.18 -3.56 3.81
CA ASP A 60 -28.49 -3.45 4.49
C ASP A 60 -28.51 -4.10 5.89
N VAL A 61 -27.58 -5.01 6.15
CA VAL A 61 -27.40 -5.70 7.42
C VAL A 61 -26.13 -5.20 8.09
N GLU A 62 -26.25 -4.78 9.35
CA GLU A 62 -25.12 -4.30 10.13
C GLU A 62 -23.98 -5.33 10.19
N GLY A 63 -22.76 -4.86 9.92
CA GLY A 63 -21.56 -5.71 9.88
C GLY A 63 -21.34 -6.47 8.57
N ILE A 64 -22.25 -6.36 7.60
CA ILE A 64 -22.05 -6.86 6.23
C ILE A 64 -21.69 -5.69 5.34
N SER A 65 -20.66 -5.85 4.50
CA SER A 65 -20.29 -4.87 3.48
C SER A 65 -20.71 -5.35 2.08
N MET A 66 -20.97 -4.40 1.19
CA MET A 66 -21.31 -4.64 -0.21
C MET A 66 -20.26 -3.99 -1.11
N GLY A 67 -19.78 -4.74 -2.10
CA GLY A 67 -18.82 -4.22 -3.07
C GLY A 67 -19.47 -3.26 -4.07
N ILE A 68 -18.86 -2.08 -4.26
CA ILE A 68 -19.33 -1.09 -5.22
C ILE A 68 -18.96 -1.50 -6.63
N THR A 69 -19.96 -1.89 -7.41
CA THR A 69 -19.78 -2.11 -8.86
C THR A 69 -19.65 -0.78 -9.60
N ASN A 70 -18.86 -0.75 -10.69
CA ASN A 70 -18.59 0.43 -11.51
C ASN A 70 -17.96 1.64 -10.78
N ALA A 71 -17.22 1.42 -9.68
CA ALA A 71 -16.52 2.49 -8.96
C ALA A 71 -15.58 3.28 -9.88
N PHE A 72 -14.92 2.60 -10.83
CA PHE A 72 -14.00 3.20 -11.81
C PHE A 72 -14.68 3.79 -13.05
N LYS A 73 -15.99 4.02 -13.02
CA LYS A 73 -16.68 4.74 -14.10
C LYS A 73 -16.21 6.18 -14.23
N ASN A 74 -16.06 6.88 -13.10
CA ASN A 74 -15.64 8.28 -12.99
C ASN A 74 -14.46 8.46 -12.02
N LEU A 75 -13.78 7.36 -11.66
CA LEU A 75 -12.62 7.34 -10.77
C LEU A 75 -11.39 6.88 -11.57
N GLN A 76 -10.25 7.52 -11.32
CA GLN A 76 -8.97 7.14 -11.89
C GLN A 76 -8.01 6.71 -10.78
N ALA A 77 -7.19 5.68 -11.04
CA ALA A 77 -6.05 5.33 -10.22
C ALA A 77 -4.74 5.65 -10.95
N SER A 78 -3.77 6.23 -10.24
CA SER A 78 -2.41 6.45 -10.71
C SER A 78 -1.39 5.95 -9.69
N VAL A 79 -0.30 5.35 -10.16
CA VAL A 79 0.82 4.91 -9.30
C VAL A 79 1.93 5.94 -9.33
N PHE A 80 2.58 6.17 -8.20
CA PHE A 80 3.72 7.06 -8.02
C PHE A 80 4.91 6.31 -7.44
N SER A 81 6.11 6.61 -7.97
CA SER A 81 7.37 6.06 -7.46
C SER A 81 8.53 7.01 -7.77
N GLY A 82 9.23 7.49 -6.75
CA GLY A 82 10.47 8.26 -6.92
C GLY A 82 10.35 9.44 -7.91
N GLY A 83 9.21 10.14 -7.91
CA GLY A 83 8.91 11.27 -8.80
C GLY A 83 8.34 10.91 -10.18
N ALA A 84 8.26 9.62 -10.53
CA ALA A 84 7.54 9.16 -11.72
C ALA A 84 6.07 8.86 -11.38
N SER A 85 5.18 9.05 -12.35
CA SER A 85 3.76 8.71 -12.23
C SER A 85 3.24 8.03 -13.48
N LYS A 86 2.27 7.13 -13.32
CA LYS A 86 1.57 6.44 -14.41
C LYS A 86 0.10 6.22 -14.04
N VAL A 87 -0.81 6.55 -14.95
CA VAL A 87 -2.23 6.14 -14.86
C VAL A 87 -2.32 4.62 -15.03
N LEU A 88 -3.00 3.96 -14.10
CA LEU A 88 -3.21 2.52 -14.10
C LEU A 88 -4.37 2.16 -15.04
N ASP A 89 -4.20 1.05 -15.77
CA ASP A 89 -5.25 0.47 -16.61
C ASP A 89 -6.10 -0.46 -15.73
N ILE A 90 -7.24 0.05 -15.26
CA ILE A 90 -8.06 -0.61 -14.26
C ILE A 90 -9.00 -1.63 -14.91
N ASN A 91 -8.95 -2.84 -14.39
CA ASN A 91 -9.79 -3.97 -14.77
C ASN A 91 -10.75 -4.31 -13.62
N THR A 92 -11.88 -4.93 -13.97
CA THR A 92 -12.87 -5.40 -12.99
C THR A 92 -12.72 -6.90 -12.76
N ASP A 93 -12.73 -7.32 -11.50
CA ASP A 93 -12.78 -8.72 -11.08
C ASP A 93 -14.26 -9.21 -11.06
N PRO A 94 -14.54 -10.51 -11.27
CA PRO A 94 -15.91 -11.04 -11.16
C PRO A 94 -16.58 -10.81 -9.80
N ARG A 95 -15.80 -10.64 -8.73
CA ARG A 95 -16.31 -10.32 -7.39
C ARG A 95 -16.72 -8.84 -7.34
N PRO A 96 -17.95 -8.50 -6.91
CA PRO A 96 -18.38 -7.10 -6.82
C PRO A 96 -17.46 -6.26 -5.94
N GLY A 97 -17.12 -5.05 -6.39
CA GLY A 97 -16.26 -4.12 -5.63
C GLY A 97 -14.76 -4.36 -5.79
N HIS A 98 -14.34 -5.46 -6.43
CA HIS A 98 -12.93 -5.78 -6.62
C HIS A 98 -12.43 -5.31 -8.00
N TYR A 99 -11.33 -4.57 -7.99
CA TYR A 99 -10.67 -4.03 -9.17
C TYR A 99 -9.17 -4.32 -9.10
N TYR A 100 -8.53 -4.34 -10.26
CA TYR A 100 -7.09 -4.54 -10.30
C TYR A 100 -6.44 -3.87 -11.50
N ALA A 101 -5.16 -3.53 -11.37
CA ALA A 101 -4.34 -3.05 -12.47
C ALA A 101 -3.01 -3.79 -12.51
N LYS A 102 -2.71 -4.39 -13.66
CA LYS A 102 -1.44 -5.11 -13.88
C LYS A 102 -0.27 -4.15 -13.99
N ILE A 103 0.82 -4.47 -13.31
CA ILE A 103 2.05 -3.69 -13.32
C ILE A 103 3.26 -4.60 -13.12
N ILE A 104 4.40 -4.21 -13.69
CA ILE A 104 5.70 -4.76 -13.34
C ILE A 104 6.43 -3.65 -12.57
N PRO A 105 6.61 -3.74 -11.25
CA PRO A 105 7.42 -2.78 -10.52
C PRO A 105 8.87 -2.93 -10.96
N THR A 106 9.52 -1.84 -11.38
CA THR A 106 10.88 -1.88 -11.92
C THR A 106 11.95 -1.40 -10.93
N LYS A 107 11.53 -1.02 -9.72
CA LYS A 107 12.40 -0.56 -8.65
C LYS A 107 11.90 -1.11 -7.31
N ILE A 108 12.85 -1.40 -6.43
CA ILE A 108 12.60 -1.74 -5.02
C ILE A 108 12.16 -0.47 -4.28
N GLY A 109 11.33 -0.65 -3.26
CA GLY A 109 10.87 0.40 -2.35
C GLY A 109 9.44 0.85 -2.61
N SER A 110 9.09 1.98 -1.99
CA SER A 110 7.71 2.39 -1.84
C SER A 110 7.03 2.81 -3.15
N LEU A 111 5.76 2.41 -3.26
CA LEU A 111 4.81 2.93 -4.24
C LEU A 111 3.63 3.58 -3.51
N GLU A 112 3.05 4.59 -4.14
CA GLU A 112 1.81 5.21 -3.69
C GLU A 112 0.76 5.13 -4.80
N ILE A 113 -0.48 4.88 -4.44
CA ILE A 113 -1.62 4.85 -5.33
C ILE A 113 -2.48 6.09 -5.05
N LYS A 114 -2.63 6.95 -6.06
CA LYS A 114 -3.58 8.06 -6.02
C LYS A 114 -4.89 7.63 -6.64
N LEU A 115 -5.98 7.83 -5.91
CA LEU A 115 -7.34 7.74 -6.43
C LEU A 115 -7.90 9.16 -6.57
N GLU A 116 -8.34 9.51 -7.77
CA GLU A 116 -8.87 10.86 -8.08
C GLU A 116 -10.12 10.75 -8.98
N GLY A 117 -11.20 11.42 -8.58
CA GLY A 117 -12.47 11.43 -9.31
C GLY A 117 -13.66 11.36 -8.36
N GLU A 118 -14.67 10.56 -8.72
CA GLU A 118 -15.85 10.37 -7.89
C GLU A 118 -16.42 8.95 -7.95
N ILE A 119 -17.08 8.54 -6.88
CA ILE A 119 -17.92 7.34 -6.82
C ILE A 119 -19.33 7.81 -6.44
N ASN A 120 -20.31 7.58 -7.32
CA ASN A 120 -21.71 7.99 -7.11
C ASN A 120 -21.89 9.47 -6.68
N GLY A 121 -21.04 10.37 -7.19
CA GLY A 121 -21.07 11.80 -6.88
C GLY A 121 -20.33 12.21 -5.60
N ILE A 122 -19.71 11.27 -4.89
CA ILE A 122 -18.82 11.54 -3.75
C ILE A 122 -17.40 11.67 -4.28
N GLU A 123 -16.79 12.84 -4.05
CA GLU A 123 -15.42 13.12 -4.47
C GLU A 123 -14.42 12.22 -3.73
N ILE A 124 -13.54 11.59 -4.51
CA ILE A 124 -12.41 10.80 -4.03
C ILE A 124 -11.14 11.49 -4.50
N ASN A 125 -10.28 11.90 -3.56
CA ASN A 125 -8.97 12.46 -3.86
C ASN A 125 -8.01 12.11 -2.72
N VAL A 126 -7.39 10.94 -2.84
CA VAL A 126 -6.60 10.32 -1.77
C VAL A 126 -5.32 9.71 -2.34
N VAL A 127 -4.27 9.71 -1.54
CA VAL A 127 -3.00 9.04 -1.83
C VAL A 127 -2.80 7.97 -0.77
N ILE A 128 -2.60 6.74 -1.22
CA ILE A 128 -2.57 5.54 -0.38
C ILE A 128 -1.22 4.86 -0.58
N PRO A 129 -0.35 4.79 0.46
CA PRO A 129 0.87 4.00 0.36
C PRO A 129 0.52 2.50 0.33
N VAL A 130 1.28 1.72 -0.44
CA VAL A 130 1.22 0.25 -0.46
C VAL A 130 2.56 -0.33 0.00
N GLU A 131 2.62 -1.64 0.25
CA GLU A 131 3.86 -2.32 0.64
C GLU A 131 5.01 -2.01 -0.34
N ASP A 132 6.21 -1.89 0.23
CA ASP A 132 7.44 -1.69 -0.52
C ASP A 132 7.69 -2.89 -1.45
N VAL A 133 8.09 -2.59 -2.68
CA VAL A 133 8.55 -3.62 -3.62
C VAL A 133 9.87 -4.20 -3.10
N GLU A 134 9.93 -5.52 -2.97
CA GLU A 134 11.06 -6.28 -2.46
C GLU A 134 12.03 -6.74 -3.55
N SER A 135 13.23 -7.11 -3.10
CA SER A 135 14.24 -7.80 -3.92
C SER A 135 13.81 -9.23 -4.25
N THR A 136 14.22 -9.78 -5.40
CA THR A 136 13.98 -11.19 -5.74
C THR A 136 14.57 -12.17 -4.72
N SER A 137 15.56 -11.74 -3.95
CA SER A 137 16.20 -12.55 -2.89
C SER A 137 15.22 -13.00 -1.80
N VAL A 138 14.07 -12.33 -1.63
CA VAL A 138 13.02 -12.79 -0.68
C VAL A 138 12.40 -14.12 -1.10
N LEU A 139 12.55 -14.52 -2.37
CA LEU A 139 12.04 -15.77 -2.93
C LEU A 139 13.12 -16.85 -3.11
N ASP A 140 14.38 -16.58 -2.76
CA ASP A 140 15.49 -17.52 -2.99
C ASP A 140 15.35 -18.80 -2.15
N PHE A 141 15.51 -19.95 -2.79
CA PHE A 141 15.68 -21.23 -2.10
C PHE A 141 16.73 -22.14 -2.77
N PRO A 142 17.75 -22.62 -2.04
CA PRO A 142 18.10 -22.23 -0.68
C PRO A 142 18.44 -20.73 -0.63
N ALA A 143 18.16 -20.08 0.52
CA ALA A 143 18.42 -18.66 0.67
C ALA A 143 19.88 -18.35 0.33
N THR A 144 20.10 -17.41 -0.59
CA THR A 144 21.44 -16.88 -0.79
C THR A 144 21.67 -15.87 0.33
N SER A 145 22.42 -16.27 1.37
CA SER A 145 22.95 -15.28 2.31
C SER A 145 23.65 -14.23 1.45
N GLY A 146 23.21 -12.97 1.51
CA GLY A 146 23.89 -11.86 0.88
C GLY A 146 25.34 -11.89 1.33
N SER A 147 26.20 -12.52 0.54
CA SER A 147 27.55 -12.91 0.96
C SER A 147 28.44 -11.69 0.79
N SER A 148 28.35 -10.75 1.71
CA SER A 148 29.52 -10.04 2.21
C SER A 148 29.99 -10.87 3.40
N SER A 149 31.15 -11.53 3.41
CA SER A 149 32.44 -11.15 2.88
C SER A 149 33.27 -12.40 2.55
N GLY A 150 33.71 -12.50 1.29
CA GLY A 150 34.78 -13.40 0.88
C GLY A 150 36.01 -12.57 0.50
N GLN A 151 37.10 -12.84 1.22
CA GLN A 151 38.49 -12.35 1.06
C GLN A 151 38.85 -10.98 1.66
#